data_AF-A0A915ZFV6-F1
#
_entry.id   AF-A0A915ZFV6-F1
#
_cell.length_a   1.000
_cell.length_b   1.000
_cell.length_c   1.000
_cell.angle_alpha   90.00
_cell.angle_beta   90.00
_cell.angle_gamma   90.00
#
_symmetry.space_group_name_H-M   'P 1'
#
loop_
_entity.id
_entity.type
_entity.pdbx_description
1 polymer ?
#
loop_
_entity_poly.entity_id
_entity_poly.type
_entity_poly.pdbx_seq_one_letter_code
_entity_poly.pdbx_strand_id
1 'polypeptide(L)'
;MLPCRKKELMTTSTDVTVVRGGAYTKEEDNRILELYEIYSTENNKWKLIASELKRGHKSVRERYVNHLDPTIDKSDLTIQEKHKIDRLQSIYMKKWAELAKALSNNRKDGRRTELQVKNYWNSKHRTNNRNKNKSYERISDQMRLKKILN
;
A
#
# COMPACT_ATOMS: atom_id res chain seq x y z
N MET A 1 -21.44 -20.78 -24.59
CA MET A 1 -21.11 -20.05 -23.35
C MET A 1 -21.33 -20.99 -22.18
N LEU A 2 -20.26 -21.43 -21.51
CA LEU A 2 -20.36 -22.32 -20.34
C LEU A 2 -20.24 -21.48 -19.06
N PRO A 3 -21.15 -21.64 -18.07
CA PRO A 3 -21.05 -20.92 -16.81
C PRO A 3 -19.90 -21.45 -15.96
N CYS A 4 -19.10 -20.53 -15.42
CA CYS A 4 -17.91 -20.82 -14.62
C CYS A 4 -18.31 -21.42 -13.26
N ARG A 5 -17.95 -22.69 -13.04
CA ARG A 5 -18.22 -23.48 -11.84
C ARG A 5 -17.54 -22.84 -10.61
N LYS A 6 -18.32 -22.32 -9.67
CA LYS A 6 -17.83 -21.91 -8.34
C LYS A 6 -17.27 -23.15 -7.64
N LYS A 7 -15.96 -23.16 -7.34
CA LYS A 7 -15.37 -24.16 -6.45
C LYS A 7 -15.70 -23.76 -5.02
N GLU A 8 -16.62 -24.48 -4.38
CA GLU A 8 -16.75 -24.48 -2.92
C GLU A 8 -15.49 -25.08 -2.31
N LEU A 9 -14.81 -24.31 -1.45
CA LEU A 9 -13.76 -24.82 -0.59
C LEU A 9 -14.31 -24.88 0.83
N MET A 10 -14.35 -26.09 1.38
CA MET A 10 -14.72 -26.38 2.76
C MET A 10 -13.80 -25.60 3.72
N THR A 11 -14.39 -24.75 4.55
CA THR A 11 -13.69 -24.06 5.64
C THR A 11 -13.99 -24.79 6.95
N THR A 12 -13.00 -25.48 7.50
CA THR A 12 -13.07 -25.98 8.87
C THR A 12 -13.10 -24.81 9.85
N SER A 13 -14.14 -24.79 10.67
CA SER A 13 -14.46 -23.79 11.68
C SER A 13 -13.47 -23.82 12.84
N THR A 14 -12.80 -22.69 13.09
CA THR A 14 -12.30 -22.28 14.41
C THR A 14 -12.53 -20.78 14.51
N ASP A 15 -13.62 -20.39 15.17
CA ASP A 15 -14.07 -19.01 15.27
C ASP A 15 -13.29 -18.29 16.38
N VAL A 16 -12.06 -17.88 16.07
CA VAL A 16 -11.37 -16.81 16.81
C VAL A 16 -11.82 -15.51 16.17
N THR A 17 -12.44 -14.61 16.94
CA THR A 17 -12.95 -13.32 16.47
C THR A 17 -11.82 -12.48 15.87
N VAL A 18 -11.62 -12.62 14.55
CA VAL A 18 -10.58 -11.89 13.81
C VAL A 18 -10.92 -10.40 13.86
N VAL A 19 -10.05 -9.60 14.47
CA VAL A 19 -10.19 -8.14 14.50
C VAL A 19 -9.96 -7.61 13.08
N ARG A 20 -11.06 -7.27 12.40
CA ARG A 20 -11.07 -6.69 11.06
C ARG A 20 -10.91 -5.18 11.16
N GLY A 21 -9.73 -4.68 10.80
CA GLY A 21 -9.41 -3.25 10.86
C GLY A 21 -8.87 -2.80 12.21
N GLY A 22 -8.22 -1.63 12.22
CA GLY A 22 -7.52 -1.07 13.39
C GLY A 22 -6.02 -0.99 13.19
N ALA A 23 -5.39 -0.04 13.89
CA ALA A 23 -3.94 0.08 13.92
C ALA A 23 -3.32 -1.16 14.58
N TYR A 24 -2.15 -1.58 14.09
CA TYR A 24 -1.33 -2.56 14.79
C TYR A 24 -0.62 -1.88 15.96
N THR A 25 -0.64 -2.53 17.11
CA THR A 25 0.13 -2.08 18.27
C THR A 25 1.60 -2.50 18.15
N LYS A 26 2.48 -1.93 18.98
CA LYS A 26 3.90 -2.32 18.99
C LYS A 26 4.08 -3.77 19.43
N GLU A 27 3.24 -4.23 20.34
CA GLU A 27 3.23 -5.60 20.85
C GLU A 27 2.87 -6.57 19.74
N GLU A 28 1.85 -6.24 18.92
CA GLU A 28 1.50 -7.03 17.73
C GLU A 28 2.65 -7.05 16.72
N ASP A 29 3.30 -5.91 16.46
CA ASP A 29 4.45 -5.85 15.54
C ASP A 29 5.62 -6.70 16.01
N ASN A 30 5.98 -6.61 17.29
CA ASN A 30 7.05 -7.42 17.89
C ASN A 30 6.72 -8.90 17.79
N ARG A 31 5.48 -9.29 18.10
CA ARG A 31 5.04 -10.68 17.98
C ARG A 31 5.12 -11.19 16.54
N ILE A 32 4.77 -10.36 15.55
CA ILE A 32 4.92 -10.72 14.13
C ILE A 32 6.38 -10.95 13.77
N LEU A 33 7.30 -10.10 14.24
CA LEU A 33 8.74 -10.25 13.98
C LEU A 33 9.27 -11.55 14.58
N GLU A 34 8.99 -11.83 15.86
CA GLU A 34 9.39 -13.07 16.53
C GLU A 34 8.91 -14.32 15.79
N LEU A 35 7.62 -14.36 15.44
CA LEU A 35 7.03 -15.51 14.76
C LEU A 35 7.52 -15.63 13.32
N TYR A 36 7.85 -14.51 12.68
CA TYR A 36 8.44 -14.54 11.35
C TYR A 36 9.81 -15.21 11.38
N GLU A 37 10.68 -14.91 12.35
CA GLU A 37 11.99 -15.56 12.48
C GLU A 37 11.86 -17.09 12.61
N ILE A 38 10.86 -17.56 13.36
CA ILE A 38 10.60 -19.00 13.56
C ILE A 38 10.05 -19.67 12.28
N TYR A 39 9.08 -19.06 11.61
CA TYR A 39 8.34 -19.69 10.50
C TYR A 39 8.77 -19.19 9.12
N SER A 40 9.88 -18.46 8.99
CA SER A 40 10.25 -17.76 7.75
C SER A 40 10.40 -18.70 6.54
N THR A 41 10.78 -19.95 6.76
CA THR A 41 10.94 -21.00 5.74
C THR A 41 9.61 -21.69 5.35
N GLU A 42 8.56 -21.55 6.16
CA GLU A 42 7.29 -22.25 5.96
C GLU A 42 6.44 -21.63 4.85
N ASN A 43 5.81 -22.46 4.01
CA ASN A 43 4.95 -22.00 2.92
C ASN A 43 3.66 -21.34 3.43
N ASN A 44 3.14 -21.82 4.56
CA ASN A 44 1.94 -21.33 5.22
C ASN A 44 2.25 -20.35 6.38
N LYS A 45 3.48 -19.82 6.47
CA LYS A 45 3.95 -18.94 7.57
C LYS A 45 2.95 -17.88 8.00
N TRP A 46 2.29 -17.19 7.06
CA TRP A 46 1.35 -16.13 7.40
C TRP A 46 0.10 -16.64 8.13
N LYS A 47 -0.33 -17.87 7.83
CA LYS A 47 -1.43 -18.52 8.55
C LYS A 47 -0.99 -18.93 9.95
N LEU A 48 0.23 -19.45 10.11
CA LEU A 48 0.81 -19.81 11.41
C LEU A 48 1.04 -18.59 12.30
N ILE A 49 1.59 -17.51 11.74
CA ILE A 49 1.75 -16.25 12.47
C ILE A 49 0.38 -15.71 12.86
N ALA A 50 -0.59 -15.74 11.94
CA ALA A 50 -1.93 -15.23 12.23
C ALA A 50 -2.75 -16.09 13.21
N SER A 51 -2.44 -17.37 13.43
CA SER A 51 -3.14 -18.15 14.48
C SER A 51 -2.75 -17.71 15.89
N GLU A 52 -1.58 -17.09 16.03
CA GLU A 52 -1.05 -16.54 17.29
C GLU A 52 -1.49 -15.08 17.52
N LEU A 53 -2.18 -14.47 16.56
CA LEU A 53 -2.69 -13.10 16.65
C LEU A 53 -4.20 -13.06 16.41
N LYS A 54 -4.89 -12.07 16.98
CA LYS A 54 -6.32 -11.84 16.67
C LYS A 54 -6.50 -11.12 15.32
N ARG A 55 -5.67 -11.43 14.32
CA ARG A 55 -5.58 -10.76 13.00
C ARG A 55 -5.67 -11.79 11.87
N GLY A 56 -6.17 -11.36 10.70
CA GLY A 56 -6.20 -12.23 9.52
C GLY A 56 -4.83 -12.33 8.84
N HIS A 57 -4.46 -13.53 8.36
CA HIS A 57 -3.15 -13.79 7.71
C HIS A 57 -2.80 -12.85 6.54
N LYS A 58 -3.80 -12.40 5.77
CA LYS A 58 -3.58 -11.40 4.71
C LYS A 58 -3.14 -10.06 5.28
N SER A 59 -3.77 -9.62 6.38
CA SER A 59 -3.43 -8.38 7.07
C SER A 59 -2.04 -8.45 7.69
N VAL A 60 -1.70 -9.58 8.32
CA VAL A 60 -0.38 -9.81 8.92
C VAL A 60 0.71 -9.77 7.86
N ARG A 61 0.51 -10.47 6.73
CA ARG A 61 1.43 -10.41 5.59
C ARG A 61 1.60 -8.96 5.11
N GLU A 62 0.50 -8.25 4.89
CA GLU A 62 0.51 -6.85 4.44
C GLU A 62 1.29 -5.94 5.40
N ARG A 63 1.10 -6.12 6.71
CA ARG A 63 1.83 -5.38 7.76
C ARG A 63 3.32 -5.65 7.68
N TYR A 64 3.71 -6.92 7.59
CA TYR A 64 5.11 -7.29 7.52
C TYR A 64 5.80 -6.73 6.27
N VAL A 65 5.26 -7.02 5.08
CA VAL A 65 5.93 -6.69 3.80
C VAL A 65 5.99 -5.19 3.51
N ASN A 66 5.17 -4.37 4.18
CA ASN A 66 5.14 -2.92 3.99
C ASN A 66 5.79 -2.11 5.11
N HIS A 67 5.92 -2.67 6.33
CA HIS A 67 6.36 -1.89 7.49
C HIS A 67 7.41 -2.56 8.38
N LEU A 68 7.37 -3.89 8.55
CA LEU A 68 8.20 -4.58 9.54
C LEU A 68 9.46 -5.21 8.98
N ASP A 69 9.42 -5.68 7.73
CA ASP A 69 10.56 -6.30 7.09
C ASP A 69 11.80 -5.37 7.15
N PRO A 70 12.91 -5.83 7.76
CA PRO A 70 14.11 -5.00 7.96
C PRO A 70 14.77 -4.59 6.65
N THR A 71 14.50 -5.30 5.55
CA THR A 71 14.99 -4.93 4.22
C THR A 71 14.33 -3.69 3.65
N ILE A 72 13.23 -3.20 4.26
CA ILE A 72 12.50 -2.02 3.78
C ILE A 72 13.26 -0.75 4.11
N ASP A 73 13.50 0.06 3.09
CA ASP A 73 13.99 1.42 3.30
C ASP A 73 12.84 2.36 3.67
N LYS A 74 12.87 2.83 4.92
CA LYS A 74 11.87 3.73 5.52
C LYS A 74 12.13 5.21 5.22
N SER A 75 13.24 5.55 4.55
CA SER A 75 13.52 6.92 4.11
C SER A 75 12.49 7.41 3.08
N ASP A 76 12.43 8.72 2.90
CA ASP A 76 11.61 9.31 1.85
C ASP A 76 12.09 8.90 0.45
N LEU A 77 11.13 8.82 -0.49
CA LEU A 77 11.46 8.60 -1.90
C LEU A 77 12.32 9.75 -2.43
N THR A 78 13.46 9.38 -2.99
CA THR A 78 14.39 10.31 -3.63
C THR A 78 13.75 10.95 -4.86
N ILE A 79 14.30 12.08 -5.32
CA ILE A 79 13.83 12.77 -6.52
C ILE A 79 13.92 11.86 -7.75
N GLN A 80 15.01 11.10 -7.89
CA GLN A 80 15.20 10.14 -8.98
C GLN A 80 14.12 9.05 -8.97
N GLU A 81 13.78 8.51 -7.80
CA GLU A 81 12.71 7.53 -7.66
C GLU A 81 11.35 8.11 -8.03
N LYS A 82 11.05 9.32 -7.56
CA LYS A 82 9.81 10.03 -7.89
C LYS A 82 9.65 10.22 -9.41
N HIS A 83 10.71 10.64 -10.10
CA HIS A 83 10.70 10.74 -11.56
C HIS A 83 10.54 9.39 -12.26
N LYS A 84 11.18 8.33 -11.72
CA LYS A 84 11.04 6.98 -12.25
C LYS A 84 9.62 6.46 -12.08
N ILE A 85 8.98 6.69 -10.93
CA ILE A 85 7.57 6.36 -10.71
C ILE A 85 6.69 7.07 -11.73
N ASP A 86 6.90 8.38 -11.93
CA ASP A 86 6.09 9.17 -12.87
C ASP A 86 6.19 8.64 -14.31
N ARG A 87 7.38 8.25 -14.74
CA ARG A 87 7.62 7.71 -16.08
C ARG A 87 7.07 6.30 -16.25
N LEU A 88 7.24 5.45 -15.24
CA LEU A 88 6.87 4.04 -15.32
C LEU A 88 5.37 3.83 -15.08
N GLN A 89 4.68 4.73 -14.38
CA GLN A 89 3.26 4.61 -14.10
C GLN A 89 2.39 4.65 -15.37
N SER A 90 2.80 5.39 -16.41
CA SER A 90 2.11 5.37 -17.70
C SER A 90 2.23 4.03 -18.42
N ILE A 91 3.28 3.27 -18.14
CA ILE A 91 3.57 1.96 -18.75
C ILE A 91 2.90 0.83 -17.95
N TYR A 92 3.11 0.80 -16.63
CA TYR A 92 2.68 -0.29 -15.76
C TYR A 92 1.27 -0.09 -15.17
N MET A 93 0.71 1.12 -15.23
CA MET A 93 -0.58 1.47 -14.63
C MET A 93 -0.65 1.01 -13.16
N LYS A 94 -1.69 0.29 -12.74
CA LYS A 94 -1.94 -0.09 -11.33
C LYS A 94 -1.04 -1.22 -10.79
N LYS A 95 0.04 -1.57 -11.49
CA LYS A 95 0.97 -2.64 -11.07
C LYS A 95 2.05 -2.11 -10.12
N TRP A 96 1.64 -1.69 -8.93
CA TRP A 96 2.51 -1.06 -7.92
C TRP A 96 3.67 -1.97 -7.46
N ALA A 97 3.43 -3.27 -7.33
CA ALA A 97 4.47 -4.23 -6.98
C ALA A 97 5.60 -4.31 -8.03
N GLU A 98 5.27 -4.26 -9.32
CA GLU A 98 6.27 -4.28 -10.40
C GLU A 98 7.09 -2.98 -10.40
N LEU A 99 6.44 -1.84 -10.17
CA LEU A 99 7.10 -0.55 -10.01
C LEU A 99 8.06 -0.55 -8.82
N ALA A 100 7.62 -1.01 -7.65
CA ALA A 100 8.45 -1.09 -6.46
C ALA A 100 9.70 -1.98 -6.66
N LYS A 101 9.54 -3.10 -7.36
CA LYS A 101 10.68 -3.95 -7.78
C LYS A 101 11.62 -3.18 -8.70
N ALA A 102 11.10 -2.52 -9.74
CA ALA A 102 11.91 -1.74 -10.68
C ALA A 102 12.67 -0.58 -10.01
N LEU A 103 12.11 0.03 -8.96
CA LEU A 103 12.82 1.03 -8.15
C LEU A 103 13.94 0.41 -7.32
N SER A 104 13.77 -0.80 -6.82
CA SER A 104 14.68 -1.46 -5.89
C SER A 104 15.88 -2.14 -6.57
N ASN A 105 15.78 -2.53 -7.84
CA ASN A 105 16.82 -3.33 -8.52
C ASN A 105 18.24 -2.76 -8.49
N ASN A 106 18.41 -1.43 -8.43
CA ASN A 106 19.72 -0.77 -8.47
C ASN A 106 20.02 0.03 -7.19
N ARG A 107 19.30 -0.22 -6.09
CA ARG A 107 19.54 0.47 -4.82
C ARG A 107 20.65 -0.23 -4.05
N LYS A 108 21.49 0.58 -3.40
CA LYS A 108 22.42 0.10 -2.35
C LYS A 108 21.70 -0.01 -1.00
N ASP A 109 20.72 0.85 -0.77
CA ASP A 109 19.88 0.83 0.42
C ASP A 109 18.79 -0.24 0.30
N GLY A 110 17.95 -0.36 1.34
CA GLY A 110 16.81 -1.27 1.36
C GLY A 110 15.82 -1.11 0.21
N ARG A 111 14.92 -2.09 0.08
CA ARG A 111 13.89 -2.15 -0.96
C ARG A 111 12.78 -1.13 -0.71
N ARG A 112 12.17 -0.68 -1.81
CA ARG A 112 10.91 0.08 -1.77
C ARG A 112 9.70 -0.86 -1.80
N THR A 113 8.60 -0.40 -1.19
CA THR A 113 7.34 -1.16 -1.11
C THR A 113 6.30 -0.60 -2.08
N GLU A 114 5.35 -1.44 -2.47
CA GLU A 114 4.22 -0.99 -3.30
C GLU A 114 3.40 0.10 -2.63
N LEU A 115 3.33 0.08 -1.29
CA LEU A 115 2.63 1.10 -0.50
C LEU A 115 3.30 2.47 -0.63
N GLN A 116 4.64 2.54 -0.61
CA GLN A 116 5.38 3.79 -0.80
C GLN A 116 5.09 4.39 -2.18
N VAL A 117 5.15 3.58 -3.23
CA VAL A 117 4.88 4.01 -4.61
C VAL A 117 3.44 4.53 -4.75
N LYS A 118 2.46 3.76 -4.27
CA LYS A 118 1.05 4.13 -4.27
C LYS A 118 0.80 5.42 -3.49
N ASN A 119 1.43 5.58 -2.32
CA ASN A 119 1.29 6.76 -1.48
C ASN A 119 1.83 8.02 -2.18
N TYR A 120 3.01 7.94 -2.82
CA TYR A 120 3.55 9.05 -3.60
C TYR A 120 2.60 9.45 -4.72
N TRP A 121 2.15 8.49 -5.53
CA TRP A 121 1.23 8.76 -6.63
C TRP A 121 -0.07 9.42 -6.14
N ASN A 122 -0.72 8.82 -5.14
CA ASN A 122 -1.97 9.35 -4.60
C ASN A 122 -1.78 10.74 -3.94
N SER A 123 -0.64 11.00 -3.32
CA SER A 123 -0.32 12.32 -2.77
C SER A 123 -0.21 13.36 -3.90
N LYS A 124 0.56 13.04 -4.95
CA LYS A 124 0.73 13.89 -6.13
C LYS A 124 -0.60 14.22 -6.81
N HIS A 125 -1.47 13.22 -7.01
CA HIS A 125 -2.78 13.42 -7.64
C HIS A 125 -3.76 14.22 -6.76
N ARG A 126 -3.75 14.01 -5.45
CA ARG A 126 -4.56 14.82 -4.52
C ARG A 126 -4.16 16.29 -4.55
N THR A 127 -2.85 16.57 -4.55
CA THR A 127 -2.33 17.94 -4.66
C THR A 127 -2.71 18.59 -5.99
N ASN A 128 -2.58 17.87 -7.11
CA ASN A 128 -2.98 18.39 -8.42
C ASN A 128 -4.47 18.72 -8.49
N ASN A 129 -5.34 17.87 -7.93
CA ASN A 129 -6.78 18.14 -7.90
C ASN A 129 -7.11 19.36 -7.01
N ARG A 130 -6.48 19.49 -5.84
CA ARG A 130 -6.63 20.68 -4.98
C ARG A 130 -6.20 21.96 -5.72
N ASN A 131 -5.09 21.92 -6.44
CA ASN A 131 -4.59 23.07 -7.19
C ASN A 131 -5.52 23.46 -8.34
N LYS A 132 -6.10 22.47 -9.05
CA LYS A 132 -7.13 22.71 -10.07
C LYS A 132 -8.35 23.39 -9.47
N ASN A 133 -8.87 22.89 -8.34
CA ASN A 133 -10.02 23.47 -7.66
C ASN A 133 -9.78 24.93 -7.27
N LYS A 134 -8.62 25.24 -6.67
CA LYS A 134 -8.24 26.63 -6.35
C LYS A 134 -8.13 27.54 -7.59
N SER A 135 -7.72 26.99 -8.73
CA SER A 135 -7.69 27.75 -9.98
C SER A 135 -9.10 28.02 -10.52
N TYR A 136 -10.01 27.04 -10.45
CA TYR A 136 -11.41 27.23 -10.82
C TYR A 136 -12.12 28.24 -9.92
N GLU A 137 -11.92 28.17 -8.60
CA GLU A 137 -12.44 29.15 -7.63
C GLU A 137 -11.99 30.58 -8.00
N ARG A 138 -10.67 30.79 -8.22
CA ARG A 138 -10.14 32.09 -8.63
C ARG A 138 -10.75 32.62 -9.93
N ILE A 139 -10.90 31.77 -10.95
CA ILE A 139 -11.51 32.16 -12.23
C ILE A 139 -12.99 32.52 -12.03
N SER A 140 -13.72 31.70 -11.26
CA SER A 140 -15.13 31.93 -10.93
C SER A 140 -15.33 33.24 -10.17
N ASP A 141 -14.51 33.52 -9.16
CA ASP A 141 -14.55 34.75 -8.39
C ASP A 141 -14.25 35.97 -9.27
N GLN A 142 -13.24 35.88 -10.14
CA GLN A 142 -12.93 36.93 -11.10
C GLN A 142 -14.10 37.21 -12.06
N MET A 143 -14.78 36.17 -12.56
CA MET A 143 -15.97 36.32 -13.41
C MET A 143 -17.13 36.97 -12.65
N ARG A 144 -17.36 36.56 -11.39
CA ARG A 144 -18.39 37.14 -10.53
C ARG A 144 -18.14 38.62 -10.24
N LEU A 145 -16.89 38.98 -9.92
CA LEU A 145 -16.50 40.38 -9.68
C LEU A 145 -16.68 41.24 -10.93
N LYS A 146 -16.30 40.76 -12.11
CA LYS A 146 -16.52 41.46 -13.37
C LYS A 146 -18.01 41.70 -13.68
N LYS A 147 -18.89 40.77 -13.25
CA LYS A 147 -20.33 40.91 -13.41
C LYS A 147 -20.94 41.97 -12.46
N ILE A 148 -20.33 42.22 -11.31
CA ILE A 148 -20.80 43.22 -10.34
C ILE A 148 -20.38 44.65 -10.74
N LEU A 149 -19.28 44.78 -11.47
CA LEU A 149 -18.71 46.07 -11.89
C LEU A 149 -19.27 46.63 -13.20
N ASN A 150 -20.17 45.89 -13.87
CA ASN A 150 -20.91 46.29 -15.07
C ASN A 150 -22.39 46.48 -14.73
#